data_AF-A0AAU9LWB8-F1
#
_entry.id   AF-A0AAU9LWB8-F1
#
_cell.length_a   1.000
_cell.length_b   1.000
_cell.length_c   1.000
_cell.angle_alpha   90.00
_cell.angle_beta   90.00
_cell.angle_gamma   90.00
#
_symmetry.space_group_name_H-M   'P 1'
#
loop_
_entity.id
_entity.type
_entity.pdbx_description
1 polymer ?
#
loop_
_entity_poly.entity_id
_entity_poly.type
_entity_poly.pdbx_seq_one_letter_code
_entity_poly.pdbx_strand_id
1 'polypeptide(L)'
;MPRITRPDNHTEGCKCPSGFNGDGINNCNDIDECKEKIACQCPNCKCKNTWGSYECSCSGNLLYFKEHNTCLSKDVATSGGVRRYMDSEIRAIMAQYMPLGNEGEILVHGSHGDI
;
A
#
# COMPACT_ATOMS: atom_id res chain seq x y z
N MET A 1 -18.39 -24.01 45.05
CA MET A 1 -17.61 -22.95 44.36
C MET A 1 -16.83 -23.60 43.21
N PRO A 2 -17.29 -23.56 41.95
CA PRO A 2 -16.51 -24.13 40.85
C PRO A 2 -15.40 -23.16 40.45
N ARG A 3 -14.20 -23.69 40.27
CA ARG A 3 -12.99 -22.95 39.89
C ARG A 3 -13.13 -22.56 38.42
N ILE A 4 -13.20 -21.26 38.13
CA ILE A 4 -13.07 -20.73 36.77
C ILE A 4 -11.63 -21.02 36.34
N THR A 5 -11.40 -22.18 35.72
CA THR A 5 -10.24 -22.33 34.85
C THR A 5 -10.52 -21.44 33.65
N ARG A 6 -9.91 -20.24 33.65
CA ARG A 6 -9.65 -19.54 32.39
C ARG A 6 -9.09 -20.59 31.45
N PRO A 7 -9.69 -20.83 30.27
CA PRO A 7 -8.95 -21.54 29.25
C PRO A 7 -7.81 -20.60 28.90
N ASP A 8 -6.65 -20.83 29.50
CA ASP A 8 -5.41 -20.29 28.99
C ASP A 8 -5.23 -20.98 27.64
N ASN A 9 -5.88 -20.41 26.62
CA ASN A 9 -5.66 -20.74 25.23
C ASN A 9 -4.26 -20.24 24.86
N HIS A 10 -3.23 -20.81 25.48
CA HIS A 10 -1.85 -20.69 25.07
C HIS A 10 -1.43 -21.90 24.22
N THR A 11 -2.41 -22.57 23.63
CA THR A 11 -2.22 -23.60 22.59
C THR A 11 -2.64 -23.07 21.21
N GLU A 12 -2.76 -21.75 21.06
CA GLU A 12 -2.51 -21.14 19.76
C GLU A 12 -1.00 -21.21 19.57
N GLY A 13 -0.53 -22.33 19.01
CA GLY A 13 0.89 -22.55 18.73
C GLY A 13 1.50 -21.28 18.16
N CYS A 14 2.65 -20.87 18.72
CA CYS A 14 3.34 -19.67 18.25
C CYS A 14 3.37 -19.70 16.73
N LYS A 15 2.92 -18.61 16.10
CA LYS A 15 3.00 -18.46 14.64
C LYS A 15 4.23 -17.63 14.34
N CYS A 16 4.89 -17.95 13.23
CA CYS A 16 5.93 -17.08 12.74
C CYS A 16 5.37 -15.69 12.41
N PRO A 17 6.17 -14.62 12.57
CA PRO A 17 5.78 -13.29 12.13
C PRO A 17 5.47 -13.27 10.63
N SER A 18 4.72 -12.25 10.19
CA SER A 18 4.42 -12.07 8.76
C SER A 18 5.71 -12.03 7.92
N GLY A 19 5.72 -12.73 6.79
CA GLY A 19 6.92 -12.90 5.95
C GLY A 19 7.77 -14.13 6.30
N PHE A 20 7.37 -14.94 7.28
CA PHE A 20 8.10 -16.14 7.69
C PHE A 20 7.19 -17.37 7.74
N ASN A 21 7.74 -18.54 7.44
CA ASN A 21 7.09 -19.83 7.59
C ASN A 21 7.82 -20.71 8.61
N GLY A 22 7.10 -21.67 9.19
CA GLY A 22 7.64 -22.68 10.07
C GLY A 22 6.76 -22.95 11.28
N ASP A 23 7.35 -23.58 12.28
CA ASP A 23 6.64 -24.05 13.48
C ASP A 23 6.36 -22.90 14.47
N GLY A 24 6.86 -21.70 14.20
CA GLY A 24 6.67 -20.48 14.99
C GLY A 24 7.26 -20.49 16.41
N ILE A 25 7.81 -21.62 16.85
CA ILE A 25 8.46 -21.78 18.17
C ILE A 25 9.99 -21.84 18.04
N ASN A 26 10.51 -22.74 17.20
CA ASN A 26 11.96 -22.99 17.08
C ASN A 26 12.53 -22.72 15.68
N ASN A 27 11.65 -22.56 14.69
CA ASN A 27 12.07 -22.44 13.29
C ASN A 27 11.11 -21.48 12.58
N CYS A 28 11.64 -20.31 12.21
CA CYS A 28 10.98 -19.35 11.34
C CYS A 28 11.95 -19.00 10.23
N ASN A 29 11.67 -19.49 9.03
CA ASN A 29 12.46 -19.22 7.85
C ASN A 29 11.77 -18.13 7.05
N ASP A 30 12.59 -17.23 6.53
CA ASP A 30 12.16 -16.18 5.63
C ASP A 30 11.46 -16.79 4.40
N ILE A 31 10.28 -16.28 4.06
CA ILE A 31 9.57 -16.67 2.85
C ILE A 31 10.16 -15.85 1.72
N ASP A 32 10.84 -16.51 0.78
CA ASP A 32 11.35 -15.82 -0.41
C ASP A 32 10.22 -15.58 -1.41
N GLU A 33 9.53 -14.45 -1.25
CA GLU A 33 8.36 -14.14 -2.08
C GLU A 33 8.72 -13.92 -3.56
N CYS A 34 9.99 -13.61 -3.84
CA CYS A 34 10.52 -13.49 -5.20
C CYS A 34 10.65 -14.86 -5.87
N LYS A 35 11.17 -15.85 -5.15
CA LYS A 35 11.35 -17.21 -5.65
C LYS A 35 10.02 -17.94 -5.80
N GLU A 36 9.10 -17.72 -4.85
CA GLU A 36 7.74 -18.27 -4.92
C GLU A 36 6.85 -17.54 -5.93
N LYS A 37 7.31 -16.42 -6.50
CA LYS A 37 6.57 -15.58 -7.46
C LYS A 37 5.22 -15.10 -6.93
N ILE A 38 5.07 -15.01 -5.62
CA ILE A 38 3.88 -14.46 -4.96
C ILE A 38 3.97 -12.93 -4.84
N ALA A 39 5.18 -12.38 -4.94
CA ALA A 39 5.46 -10.94 -4.97
C ALA A 39 5.96 -10.44 -6.34
N CYS A 40 5.82 -9.13 -6.58
CA CYS A 40 6.33 -8.42 -7.76
C CYS A 40 5.93 -9.02 -9.11
N GLN A 41 4.66 -9.42 -9.27
CA GLN A 41 4.15 -10.10 -10.49
C GLN A 41 3.99 -9.19 -11.74
N CYS A 42 4.55 -7.98 -11.70
CA CYS A 42 4.45 -7.02 -12.79
C CYS A 42 5.46 -7.26 -13.92
N PRO A 43 5.09 -6.93 -15.18
CA PRO A 43 6.04 -6.94 -16.29
C PRO A 43 7.13 -5.89 -16.06
N ASN A 44 8.40 -6.31 -16.17
CA ASN A 44 9.62 -5.50 -15.98
C ASN A 44 9.90 -5.03 -14.53
N CYS A 45 9.33 -5.72 -13.55
CA CYS A 45 9.70 -5.57 -12.14
C CYS A 45 10.92 -6.40 -11.78
N LYS A 46 11.77 -5.84 -10.94
CA LYS A 46 12.86 -6.54 -10.25
C LYS A 46 12.42 -6.80 -8.82
N CYS A 47 12.38 -8.06 -8.44
CA CYS A 47 12.12 -8.49 -7.07
C CYS A 47 13.45 -8.70 -6.35
N LYS A 48 13.57 -8.17 -5.14
CA LYS A 48 14.67 -8.42 -4.23
C LYS A 48 14.12 -8.90 -2.90
N ASN A 49 14.43 -10.15 -2.56
CA ASN A 49 14.04 -10.72 -1.28
C ASN A 49 14.85 -10.07 -0.14
N THR A 50 14.21 -9.85 1.00
CA THR A 50 14.82 -9.29 2.20
C THR A 50 14.35 -10.07 3.43
N TRP A 51 15.07 -10.00 4.54
CA TRP A 51 14.66 -10.76 5.71
C TRP A 51 13.33 -10.24 6.29
N GLY A 52 12.28 -11.05 6.19
CA GLY A 52 10.91 -10.79 6.61
C GLY A 52 10.07 -9.99 5.62
N SER A 53 10.58 -9.71 4.42
CA SER A 53 9.85 -8.94 3.41
C SER A 53 10.49 -8.99 2.03
N TYR A 54 9.96 -8.22 1.10
CA TYR A 54 10.54 -8.06 -0.23
C TYR A 54 10.48 -6.60 -0.69
N GLU A 55 11.42 -6.26 -1.56
CA GLU A 55 11.47 -4.97 -2.25
C GLU A 55 11.25 -5.20 -3.74
N CYS A 56 10.18 -4.61 -4.28
CA CYS A 56 9.97 -4.55 -5.73
C CYS A 56 10.43 -3.20 -6.26
N SER A 57 11.22 -3.22 -7.33
CA SER A 57 11.57 -2.03 -8.08
C SER A 57 11.13 -2.18 -9.54
N CYS A 58 10.66 -1.11 -10.13
CA CYS A 58 10.35 -1.07 -11.55
C CYS A 58 11.57 -0.62 -12.35
N SER A 59 11.70 -1.08 -13.58
CA SER A 59 12.75 -0.62 -14.48
C SER A 59 12.51 0.84 -14.91
N GLY A 60 13.57 1.63 -15.11
CA GLY A 60 13.46 3.01 -15.59
C GLY A 60 12.94 4.00 -14.54
N ASN A 61 12.11 4.96 -14.96
CA ASN A 61 11.52 6.01 -14.11
C ASN A 61 10.12 5.65 -13.57
N LEU A 62 9.86 4.35 -13.42
CA LEU A 62 8.57 3.82 -12.99
C LEU A 62 8.57 3.65 -11.46
N LEU A 63 7.49 4.06 -10.81
CA LEU A 63 7.22 3.84 -9.39
C LEU A 63 6.41 2.55 -9.23
N TYR A 64 6.81 1.72 -8.27
CA TYR A 64 6.09 0.49 -7.93
C TYR A 64 4.98 0.76 -6.90
N PHE A 65 3.76 0.35 -7.23
CA PHE A 65 2.59 0.45 -6.35
C PHE A 65 2.24 -0.94 -5.81
N LYS A 66 2.57 -1.16 -4.52
CA LYS A 66 2.45 -2.47 -3.84
C LYS A 66 1.02 -3.02 -3.82
N GLU A 67 0.01 -2.16 -3.65
CA GLU A 67 -1.40 -2.58 -3.55
C GLU A 67 -1.93 -3.24 -4.83
N HIS A 68 -1.51 -2.73 -5.98
CA HIS A 68 -1.97 -3.19 -7.30
C HIS A 68 -0.90 -3.97 -8.07
N ASN A 69 0.25 -4.27 -7.45
CA ASN A 69 1.40 -4.90 -8.11
C ASN A 69 1.72 -4.29 -9.49
N THR A 70 1.72 -2.96 -9.60
CA THR A 70 1.80 -2.25 -10.89
C THR A 70 2.90 -1.19 -10.88
N CYS A 71 3.57 -1.04 -12.02
CA CYS A 71 4.52 0.05 -12.28
C CYS A 71 3.81 1.23 -12.95
N LEU A 72 3.83 2.40 -12.32
CA LEU A 72 3.30 3.64 -12.92
C LEU A 72 4.43 4.63 -13.19
N SER A 73 4.35 5.35 -14.31
CA SER A 73 5.37 6.33 -14.67
C SER A 73 5.39 7.44 -13.62
N LYS A 74 6.56 7.75 -13.08
CA LYS A 74 6.76 8.95 -12.26
C LYS A 74 6.39 10.21 -13.05
N ASP A 75 6.56 10.13 -14.37
CA ASP A 75 6.19 11.15 -15.34
C ASP A 75 4.83 10.81 -15.96
N VAL A 76 3.75 11.02 -15.20
CA VAL A 76 2.38 11.07 -15.75
C VAL A 76 2.25 12.19 -16.80
N ALA A 77 3.23 13.10 -16.87
CA ALA A 77 3.30 14.20 -17.83
C ALA A 77 3.83 13.83 -19.23
N THR A 78 4.58 12.73 -19.39
CA THR A 78 5.35 12.50 -20.64
C THR A 78 5.00 11.21 -21.39
N SER A 79 4.41 10.20 -20.74
CA SER A 79 3.86 9.04 -21.46
C SER A 79 2.36 9.24 -21.65
N GLY A 80 1.93 9.45 -22.89
CA GLY A 80 0.53 9.53 -23.33
C GLY A 80 -0.28 8.24 -23.11
N GLY A 81 -0.39 7.81 -21.85
CA GLY A 81 -0.97 6.54 -21.41
C GLY A 81 -2.05 6.67 -20.33
N VAL A 82 -2.49 7.89 -19.99
CA VAL A 82 -3.76 8.14 -19.27
C VAL A 82 -4.48 9.33 -19.92
N ARG A 83 -4.40 9.46 -21.24
CA ARG A 83 -5.13 10.50 -22.00
C ARG A 83 -6.29 9.94 -22.82
N ARG A 84 -6.74 8.73 -22.47
CA ARG A 84 -7.97 8.12 -23.02
C ARG A 84 -9.02 7.79 -21.97
N TYR A 85 -8.72 7.98 -20.68
CA TYR A 85 -9.66 7.77 -19.58
C TYR A 85 -9.87 9.07 -18.77
N MET A 86 -10.10 10.15 -19.51
CA MET A 86 -10.92 11.28 -19.06
C MET A 86 -11.84 11.62 -20.23
N ASP A 87 -12.54 10.61 -20.73
CA ASP A 87 -13.75 10.85 -21.51
C ASP A 87 -14.78 11.58 -20.63
N SER A 88 -15.70 12.30 -21.25
CA SER A 88 -16.76 13.07 -20.58
C SER A 88 -17.48 12.31 -19.47
N GLU A 89 -17.58 10.99 -19.58
CA GLU A 89 -18.27 10.13 -18.62
C GLU A 89 -17.57 10.02 -17.26
N ILE A 90 -16.24 9.98 -17.21
CA ILE A 90 -15.50 9.84 -15.94
C ILE A 90 -15.46 11.16 -15.19
N ARG A 91 -15.44 12.29 -15.91
CA ARG A 91 -15.58 13.62 -15.30
C ARG A 91 -16.94 13.76 -14.60
N ALA A 92 -18.00 13.22 -15.18
CA ALA A 92 -19.32 13.19 -14.57
C ALA A 92 -19.34 12.33 -13.28
N ILE A 93 -18.69 11.16 -13.30
CA ILE A 93 -18.60 10.27 -12.13
C ILE A 93 -17.77 10.92 -11.00
N MET A 94 -16.64 11.54 -11.33
CA MET A 94 -15.76 12.17 -10.33
C MET A 94 -16.36 13.47 -9.74
N ALA A 95 -17.23 14.17 -10.48
CA ALA A 95 -17.97 15.33 -9.98
C ALA A 95 -19.03 14.97 -8.92
N GLN A 96 -19.53 13.74 -8.91
CA GLN A 96 -20.49 13.25 -7.92
C GLN A 96 -19.83 12.96 -6.56
N TYR A 97 -18.55 12.52 -6.57
CA TYR A 97 -17.82 12.11 -5.37
C TYR A 97 -16.95 13.21 -4.76
N MET A 98 -16.51 14.20 -5.54
CA MET A 98 -15.86 15.41 -5.04
C MET A 98 -16.70 16.64 -5.43
N PRO A 99 -17.78 16.94 -4.69
CA PRO A 99 -18.33 18.28 -4.74
C PRO A 99 -17.23 19.23 -4.27
N LEU A 100 -16.79 20.17 -5.11
CA LEU A 100 -16.06 21.33 -4.63
C LEU A 100 -17.00 22.03 -3.67
N GLY A 101 -16.79 21.78 -2.38
CA GLY A 101 -17.58 22.35 -1.31
C GLY A 101 -17.62 23.85 -1.50
N ASN A 102 -18.86 24.34 -1.56
CA ASN A 102 -19.29 25.73 -1.56
C ASN A 102 -18.36 26.69 -0.81
N GLU A 103 -18.24 27.87 -1.39
CA GLU A 103 -17.92 29.16 -0.78
C GLU A 103 -17.75 29.17 0.75
N GLY A 104 -16.50 29.11 1.19
CA GLY A 104 -16.07 29.48 2.53
C GLY A 104 -15.06 30.62 2.44
N GLU A 105 -15.59 31.84 2.45
CA GLU A 105 -15.01 33.08 2.96
C GLU A 105 -13.48 33.12 3.15
N ILE A 106 -12.82 33.95 2.34
CA ILE A 106 -11.46 34.44 2.62
C ILE A 106 -11.56 35.30 3.89
N LEU A 107 -11.49 34.66 5.06
CA LEU A 107 -11.14 35.35 6.30
C LEU A 107 -9.66 35.72 6.18
N VAL A 108 -9.42 36.92 5.68
CA VAL A 108 -8.21 37.69 5.95
C VAL A 108 -8.15 37.88 7.47
N HIS A 109 -7.54 36.93 8.17
CA HIS A 109 -7.16 37.15 9.56
C HIS A 109 -5.91 38.01 9.55
N GLY A 110 -6.15 39.32 9.56
CA GLY A 110 -5.12 40.31 9.79
C GLY A 110 -4.33 39.98 11.05
N SER A 111 -3.01 39.96 10.92
CA SER A 111 -2.11 40.15 12.05
C SER A 111 -1.63 41.60 11.98
N HIS A 112 -2.48 42.52 12.45
CA HIS A 112 -2.00 43.76 13.07
C HIS A 112 -2.04 43.56 14.59
N GLY A 113 -0.99 44.01 15.24
CA GLY A 113 -0.67 43.87 16.67
C GLY A 113 0.80 44.22 16.83
N ASP A 114 1.18 45.47 16.62
CA ASP A 114 1.23 46.57 17.61
C ASP A 114 2.47 46.46 18.53
N ILE A 115 3.52 47.23 18.21
CA ILE A 115 4.21 48.18 19.12
C ILE A 115 5.12 49.13 18.32
#